data_AF-A0A9E6EBT3-F1
#
_entry.id   AF-A0A9E6EBT3-F1
#
_cell.length_a   1.000
_cell.length_b   1.000
_cell.length_c   1.000
_cell.angle_alpha   90.00
_cell.angle_beta   90.00
_cell.angle_gamma   90.00
#
_symmetry.space_group_name_H-M   'P 1'
#
loop_
_entity.id
_entity.type
_entity.pdbx_description
1 polymer ?
#
loop_
_entity_poly.entity_id
_entity_poly.type
_entity_poly.pdbx_seq_one_letter_code
_entity_poly.pdbx_strand_id
1 'polypeptide(L)' 'MSAVSALQLAVDAVDDARKRLERARADVDDDYEIRQALKHLEDATSYIRKASSELKQQG' A
#
# COMPACT_ATOMS: atom_id res chain seq x y z
N MET A 1 -7.51 8.66 -13.36
CA MET A 1 -6.39 8.97 -12.43
C MET A 1 -5.15 9.15 -13.27
N SER A 2 -4.14 9.87 -12.77
CA SER A 2 -2.81 9.91 -13.41
C SER A 2 -1.86 8.92 -12.74
N ALA A 3 -0.84 8.46 -13.45
CA ALA A 3 0.17 7.56 -12.91
C ALA A 3 0.81 8.12 -11.63
N VAL A 4 1.02 9.44 -11.59
CA VAL A 4 1.51 10.17 -10.41
C VAL A 4 0.54 10.04 -9.23
N SER A 5 -0.76 10.27 -9.45
CA SER A 5 -1.76 10.12 -8.38
C SER A 5 -1.88 8.68 -7.87
N ALA A 6 -1.73 7.69 -8.75
CA ALA A 6 -1.72 6.29 -8.35
C ALA A 6 -0.46 5.94 -7.56
N LEU A 7 0.72 6.42 -7.95
CA LEU A 7 1.94 6.23 -7.17
C LEU A 7 1.86 6.89 -5.79
N GLN A 8 1.24 8.08 -5.68
CA GLN A 8 1.04 8.72 -4.39
C GLN A 8 0.18 7.85 -3.45
N LEU A 9 -0.94 7.31 -3.96
CA LEU A 9 -1.79 6.41 -3.18
C LEU A 9 -1.06 5.11 -2.78
N ALA A 10 -0.15 4.63 -3.62
CA ALA A 10 0.69 3.48 -3.27
C ALA A 10 1.64 3.80 -2.11
N VAL A 11 2.26 4.99 -2.12
CA VAL A 11 3.14 5.45 -1.04
C VAL A 11 2.36 5.57 0.27
N ASP A 12 1.19 6.21 0.23
CA ASP A 12 0.35 6.40 1.41
C ASP A 12 -0.06 5.04 2.01
N ALA A 13 -0.45 4.08 1.17
CA ALA A 13 -0.82 2.74 1.60
C ALA A 13 0.38 1.96 2.19
N VAL A 14 1.59 2.10 1.63
CA VAL A 14 2.80 1.49 2.22
C VAL A 14 3.13 2.10 3.58
N ASP A 15 3.01 3.42 3.73
CA ASP A 15 3.26 4.09 5.01
C ASP A 15 2.24 3.68 6.07
N ASP A 16 0.97 3.51 5.71
CA ASP A 16 -0.05 3.01 6.63
C ASP A 16 0.18 1.54 7.02
N ALA A 17 0.59 0.69 6.07
CA ALA A 17 1.02 -0.67 6.38
C ALA A 17 2.19 -0.67 7.38
N ARG A 18 3.18 0.21 7.20
CA ARG A 18 4.33 0.32 8.10
C ARG A 18 3.91 0.69 9.53
N LYS A 19 3.07 1.73 9.68
CA LYS A 19 2.56 2.16 11.00
C LYS A 19 1.82 1.04 11.71
N ARG A 20 1.04 0.25 10.97
CA ARG A 20 0.29 -0.88 11.53
C ARG A 20 1.20 -2.03 11.94
N LEU A 21 2.22 -2.35 11.15
CA LEU A 21 3.23 -3.34 11.55
C LEU A 21 4.03 -2.88 12.78
N GLU A 22 4.31 -1.58 12.92
CA GLU A 22 4.92 -1.01 14.13
C GLU A 22 4.01 -1.20 15.36
N ARG A 23 2.69 -1.05 15.21
CA ARG A 23 1.70 -1.33 16.27
C ARG A 23 1.59 -2.81 16.60
N ALA A 24 1.51 -3.67 15.58
CA ALA A 24 1.49 -5.12 15.75
C ALA A 24 2.74 -5.65 16.47
N ARG A 25 3.88 -5.00 16.27
CA ARG A 25 5.11 -5.32 17.01
C ARG A 25 4.98 -5.05 18.52
N ALA A 26 4.16 -4.08 18.91
CA ALA A 26 3.90 -3.75 20.31
C ALA A 26 2.80 -4.62 20.93
N ASP A 27 1.92 -5.21 20.11
CA ASP A 27 0.80 -6.06 20.51
C ASP A 27 0.80 -7.37 19.69
N VAL A 28 1.58 -8.34 20.14
CA VAL A 28 1.86 -9.60 19.42
C VAL A 28 0.73 -10.64 19.54
N ASP A 29 -0.25 -10.40 20.40
CA ASP A 29 -1.37 -11.32 20.62
C ASP A 29 -2.57 -11.00 19.70
N ASP A 30 -2.58 -9.83 19.05
CA ASP A 30 -3.60 -9.42 18.08
C ASP A 30 -3.05 -9.33 16.65
N ASP A 31 -3.50 -10.26 15.80
CA ASP A 31 -3.14 -10.31 14.37
C ASP A 31 -3.87 -9.26 13.52
N TYR A 32 -4.79 -8.49 14.11
CA TYR A 32 -5.61 -7.51 13.41
C TYR A 32 -4.75 -6.47 12.66
N GLU A 33 -3.74 -5.91 13.33
CA GLU A 33 -2.87 -4.90 12.72
C GLU A 33 -2.00 -5.49 11.60
N ILE A 34 -1.61 -6.77 11.72
CA ILE A 34 -0.91 -7.50 10.66
C ILE A 34 -1.83 -7.68 9.45
N ARG A 35 -3.07 -8.15 9.65
CA ARG A 35 -4.06 -8.34 8.57
C ARG A 35 -4.37 -7.04 7.84
N GLN A 36 -4.49 -5.95 8.58
CA GLN A 36 -4.73 -4.64 7.99
C GLN A 36 -3.50 -4.14 7.22
N ALA A 37 -2.29 -4.33 7.75
CA ALA A 37 -1.08 -3.98 7.02
C ALA A 37 -0.97 -4.74 5.69
N LEU A 38 -1.27 -6.05 5.69
CA LEU A 38 -1.29 -6.86 4.46
C LEU A 38 -2.29 -6.30 3.44
N LYS A 39 -3.50 -5.92 3.87
CA LYS A 39 -4.49 -5.29 3.00
C LYS A 39 -3.97 -3.99 2.38
N HIS A 40 -3.34 -3.13 3.17
CA HIS A 40 -2.75 -1.89 2.64
C HIS A 40 -1.63 -2.16 1.63
N LEU A 41 -0.82 -3.22 1.81
CA LEU A 41 0.19 -3.62 0.83
C LEU A 41 -0.43 -4.16 -0.47
N GLU A 42 -1.56 -4.86 -0.39
CA GLU A 42 -2.32 -5.28 -1.58
C GLU A 42 -2.87 -4.08 -2.35
N ASP A 43 -3.42 -3.09 -1.64
CA ASP A 43 -3.90 -1.84 -2.22
C ASP A 43 -2.75 -1.08 -2.90
N ALA A 44 -1.60 -0.95 -2.22
CA ALA A 44 -0.39 -0.35 -2.78
C ALA A 44 0.05 -1.05 -4.08
N THR A 45 0.05 -2.39 -4.09
CA THR A 45 0.38 -3.19 -5.26
C THR A 45 -0.59 -2.92 -6.42
N SER A 46 -1.88 -2.80 -6.12
CA SER A 46 -2.91 -2.46 -7.11
C SER A 46 -2.66 -1.08 -7.73
N TYR A 47 -2.33 -0.08 -6.92
CA TYR A 47 -2.01 1.27 -7.39
C TYR A 47 -0.74 1.31 -8.25
N ILE A 48 0.32 0.58 -7.85
CA ILE A 48 1.56 0.46 -8.65
C ILE A 48 1.28 -0.17 -10.01
N ARG A 49 0.45 -1.23 -10.05
CA ARG A 49 0.07 -1.88 -11.32
C ARG A 49 -0.70 -0.92 -12.24
N LYS A 50 -1.62 -0.14 -11.69
CA LYS A 50 -2.36 0.90 -12.45
C LYS A 50 -1.41 1.95 -13.01
N ALA A 51 -0.55 2.53 -12.16
CA ALA A 51 0.46 3.51 -12.58
C ALA A 51 1.39 2.94 -13.67
N SER A 52 1.87 1.71 -13.50
CA SER A 52 2.73 1.03 -14.47
C SER A 52 2.03 0.82 -15.81
N SER A 53 0.74 0.50 -15.79
CA SER A 53 -0.05 0.30 -17.01
C SER A 53 -0.28 1.61 -17.74
N GLU A 54 -0.58 2.69 -17.01
CA GLU A 54 -0.74 4.04 -17.57
C GLU A 54 0.56 4.56 -18.19
N LEU A 55 1.70 4.40 -17.50
CA LEU A 55 3.02 4.80 -18.02
C LEU A 55 3.39 4.04 -19.30
N LYS A 56 3.09 2.75 -19.38
CA LYS A 56 3.33 1.93 -20.59
C LYS A 56 2.47 2.33 -21.78
N GLN A 57 1.30 2.94 -21.56
CA GLN A 57 0.43 3.40 -22.64
C GLN A 57 0.81 4.80 -23.15
N GLN A 58 1.64 5.53 -22.38
CA GLN A 58 2.10 6.88 -22.71
C GLN A 58 3.50 6.93 -23.32
N GLY A 59 4.26 5.82 -23.25
CA GLY A 59 5.56 5.65 -23.92
C GLY A 59 5.41 4.86 -25.21
#